data_AF-A0A536S7Z7-F1
#
_entry.id   AF-A0A536S7Z7-F1
#
_cell.length_a   1.000
_cell.length_b   1.000
_cell.length_c   1.000
_cell.angle_alpha   90.00
_cell.angle_beta   90.00
_cell.angle_gamma   90.00
#
_symmetry.space_group_name_H-M   'P 1'
#
loop_
_entity.id
_entity.type
_entity.pdbx_description
1 polymer ?
#
loop_
_entity_poly.entity_id
_entity_poly.type
_entity_poly.pdbx_seq_one_letter_code
_entity_poly.pdbx_strand_id
1 'polypeptide(L)'
;ESDIEASRFDTGSGKIELPVKLKVHDSIFVPLAKWAMLLAGNYRCVLKDGVRPIKDAVHTDIEASRAVYNWVVKLCVSLGADEKDMVPFEKYANAALSLLTPSSAARALANGAPNIERTDRLVQTIAAQKGMRSDEVDRTVALVDGWLEKNRKKAA
;
A
#
# COMPACT_ATOMS: atom_id res chain seq x y z
N GLU A 1 -0.56 -26.53 3.93
CA GLU A 1 -1.08 -25.70 2.81
C GLU A 1 -2.11 -26.45 1.97
N SER A 2 -1.86 -27.70 1.58
CA SER A 2 -2.79 -28.51 0.76
C SER A 2 -4.21 -28.63 1.33
N ASP A 3 -4.35 -28.81 2.65
CA ASP A 3 -5.68 -28.90 3.29
C ASP A 3 -6.48 -27.59 3.19
N ILE A 4 -5.78 -26.45 3.18
CA ILE A 4 -6.39 -25.13 3.04
C ILE A 4 -6.87 -24.91 1.61
N GLU A 5 -6.06 -25.29 0.61
CA GLU A 5 -6.42 -25.19 -0.81
C GLU A 5 -7.53 -26.18 -1.21
N ALA A 6 -7.57 -27.35 -0.56
CA ALA A 6 -8.62 -28.34 -0.74
C ALA A 6 -9.94 -27.98 -0.04
N SER A 7 -9.94 -26.97 0.84
CA SER A 7 -11.11 -26.55 1.58
C SER A 7 -12.23 -26.09 0.65
N ARG A 8 -13.46 -26.50 0.95
CA ARG A 8 -14.66 -26.15 0.20
C ARG A 8 -15.76 -25.73 1.16
N PHE A 9 -16.50 -24.69 0.78
CA PHE A 9 -17.66 -24.22 1.53
C PHE A 9 -18.93 -24.83 0.92
N ASP A 10 -19.76 -25.45 1.75
CA ASP A 10 -21.06 -25.99 1.33
C ASP A 10 -22.14 -24.91 1.46
N THR A 11 -22.73 -24.52 0.34
CA THR A 11 -23.77 -23.50 0.28
C THR A 11 -25.18 -24.07 0.43
N GLY A 12 -25.32 -25.39 0.63
CA GLY A 12 -26.59 -26.11 0.54
C GLY A 12 -27.04 -26.42 -0.90
N SER A 13 -26.48 -25.73 -1.90
CA SER A 13 -26.65 -26.00 -3.33
C SER A 13 -25.45 -26.68 -3.98
N GLY A 14 -24.35 -26.82 -3.24
CA GLY A 14 -23.12 -27.45 -3.69
C GLY A 14 -21.89 -26.97 -2.92
N LYS A 15 -20.77 -27.65 -3.13
CA LYS A 15 -19.47 -27.27 -2.56
C LYS A 15 -18.73 -26.34 -3.51
N ILE A 16 -18.39 -25.14 -3.05
CA ILE A 16 -17.62 -24.13 -3.81
C ILE A 16 -16.22 -23.95 -3.26
N GLU A 17 -15.29 -23.47 -4.10
CA GLU A 17 -13.99 -22.99 -3.63
C GLU A 17 -14.18 -21.76 -2.74
N LEU A 18 -13.33 -21.60 -1.73
CA LEU A 18 -13.33 -20.38 -0.92
C LEU A 18 -12.95 -19.18 -1.81
N PRO A 19 -13.62 -18.02 -1.67
CA PRO A 19 -13.33 -16.84 -2.50
C PRO A 19 -12.01 -16.14 -2.12
N VAL A 20 -11.17 -16.80 -1.31
CA VAL A 20 -9.91 -16.29 -0.81
C VAL A 20 -8.85 -17.39 -0.89
N LYS A 21 -7.63 -17.01 -1.30
CA LYS A 21 -6.46 -17.89 -1.23
C LYS A 21 -5.69 -17.58 0.04
N LEU A 22 -5.71 -18.52 0.97
CA LEU A 22 -4.91 -18.45 2.19
C LEU A 22 -3.56 -19.08 1.92
N LYS A 23 -2.49 -18.30 2.09
CA LYS A 23 -1.11 -18.74 1.93
C LYS A 23 -0.42 -18.77 3.29
N VAL A 24 0.18 -19.92 3.61
CA VAL A 24 0.90 -20.12 4.86
C VAL A 24 2.34 -19.67 4.65
N HIS A 25 2.84 -18.84 5.54
CA HIS A 25 4.21 -18.36 5.52
C HIS A 25 4.81 -18.49 6.91
N ASP A 26 6.06 -18.94 6.98
CA ASP A 26 6.81 -19.06 8.24
C ASP A 26 7.33 -17.70 8.74
N SER A 27 7.44 -16.73 7.82
CA SER A 27 7.93 -15.38 8.10
C SER A 27 6.82 -14.45 8.58
N ILE A 28 7.01 -13.85 9.76
CA ILE A 28 6.11 -12.82 10.29
C ILE A 28 6.18 -11.50 9.51
N PHE A 29 7.18 -11.36 8.64
CA PHE A 29 7.45 -10.13 7.89
C PHE A 29 6.78 -10.08 6.52
N VAL A 30 6.14 -11.17 6.08
CA VAL A 30 5.39 -11.21 4.81
C VAL A 30 4.36 -10.08 4.66
N PRO A 31 3.61 -9.67 5.70
CA PRO A 31 2.72 -8.52 5.59
C PRO A 31 3.44 -7.20 5.24
N LEU A 32 4.74 -7.07 5.54
CA LEU A 32 5.53 -5.88 5.21
C LEU A 32 5.74 -5.71 3.70
N ALA A 33 5.63 -6.79 2.91
CA ALA A 33 5.67 -6.70 1.44
C ALA A 33 4.58 -5.75 0.90
N LYS A 34 3.46 -5.60 1.64
CA LYS A 34 2.38 -4.71 1.24
C LYS A 34 2.74 -3.23 1.37
N TRP A 35 3.66 -2.85 2.26
CA TRP A 35 4.04 -1.46 2.48
C TRP A 35 4.61 -0.82 1.21
N ALA A 36 5.46 -1.56 0.48
CA ALA A 36 6.06 -1.07 -0.76
C ALA A 36 4.99 -0.72 -1.82
N MET A 37 3.96 -1.56 -1.96
CA MET A 37 2.83 -1.29 -2.86
C MET A 37 2.00 -0.09 -2.42
N LEU A 38 1.73 0.03 -1.11
CA LEU A 38 0.92 1.11 -0.57
C LEU A 38 1.58 2.48 -0.77
N LEU A 39 2.89 2.57 -0.55
CA LEU A 39 3.63 3.82 -0.69
C LEU A 39 3.93 4.15 -2.14
N ALA A 40 4.25 3.16 -2.98
CA ALA A 40 4.54 3.41 -4.40
C ALA A 40 3.29 3.76 -5.23
N GLY A 41 2.08 3.34 -4.81
CA GLY A 41 0.84 3.66 -5.51
C GLY A 41 -0.26 4.27 -4.64
N ASN A 42 -0.77 3.55 -3.62
CA ASN A 42 -2.00 3.95 -2.93
C ASN A 42 -1.92 5.37 -2.32
N TYR A 43 -0.85 5.70 -1.59
CA TYR A 43 -0.70 7.03 -1.01
C TYR A 43 -0.27 8.08 -2.04
N ARG A 44 0.44 7.68 -3.11
CA ARG A 44 0.76 8.54 -4.26
C ARG A 44 -0.45 8.85 -5.17
N CYS A 45 -1.64 8.31 -4.84
CA CYS A 45 -2.90 8.76 -5.41
C CYS A 45 -3.30 10.16 -4.92
N VAL A 46 -2.78 10.60 -3.76
CA VAL A 46 -3.09 11.90 -3.17
C VAL A 46 -2.21 12.97 -3.82
N LEU A 47 -2.84 13.96 -4.44
CA LEU A 47 -2.19 15.14 -4.99
C LEU A 47 -2.54 16.36 -4.14
N LYS A 48 -1.91 17.51 -4.41
CA LYS A 48 -2.19 18.75 -3.67
C LYS A 48 -3.67 19.14 -3.72
N ASP A 49 -4.27 19.09 -4.91
CA ASP A 49 -5.61 19.62 -5.16
C ASP A 49 -6.59 18.55 -5.71
N GLY A 50 -6.23 17.27 -5.64
CA GLY A 50 -7.07 16.20 -6.15
C GLY A 50 -6.54 14.80 -5.85
N VAL A 51 -7.19 13.81 -6.44
CA VAL A 51 -6.78 12.41 -6.36
C VAL A 51 -6.73 11.80 -7.76
N ARG A 52 -5.91 10.77 -7.93
CA ARG A 52 -5.76 10.04 -9.20
C ARG A 52 -5.91 8.52 -9.01
N PRO A 53 -6.25 7.77 -10.07
CA PRO A 53 -6.20 6.30 -10.07
C PRO A 53 -4.85 5.73 -9.63
N ILE A 54 -4.85 4.52 -9.05
CA ILE A 54 -3.60 3.84 -8.65
C ILE A 54 -2.75 3.54 -9.89
N LYS A 55 -3.36 3.13 -11.00
CA LYS A 55 -2.67 2.96 -12.29
C LYS A 55 -1.82 4.18 -12.62
N ASP A 56 -2.44 5.37 -12.60
CA ASP A 56 -1.77 6.62 -12.96
C ASP A 56 -0.72 7.01 -11.90
N ALA A 57 -0.99 6.73 -10.63
CA ALA A 57 -0.01 6.93 -9.56
C ALA A 57 1.28 6.12 -9.78
N VAL A 58 1.16 4.88 -10.26
CA VAL A 58 2.30 4.00 -10.52
C VAL A 58 2.96 4.29 -11.87
N HIS A 59 2.19 4.56 -12.93
CA HIS A 59 2.70 4.56 -14.31
C HIS A 59 3.03 5.93 -14.90
N THR A 60 2.53 7.04 -14.32
CA THR A 60 2.87 8.40 -14.83
C THR A 60 4.38 8.68 -14.71
N ASP A 61 4.98 8.21 -13.62
CA ASP A 61 6.42 8.24 -13.39
C ASP A 61 6.82 6.92 -12.74
N ILE A 62 7.10 5.94 -13.61
CA ILE A 62 7.36 4.56 -13.20
C ILE A 62 8.68 4.42 -12.47
N GLU A 63 9.66 5.27 -12.77
CA GLU A 63 10.97 5.25 -12.12
C GLU A 63 10.88 5.83 -10.71
N ALA A 64 10.11 6.90 -10.49
CA ALA A 64 9.82 7.35 -9.13
C ALA A 64 9.04 6.29 -8.32
N SER A 65 8.07 5.60 -8.95
CA SER A 65 7.35 4.49 -8.32
C SER A 65 8.29 3.36 -7.91
N ARG A 66 9.20 2.97 -8.81
CA ARG A 66 10.22 1.95 -8.58
C ARG A 66 11.18 2.34 -7.46
N ALA A 67 11.63 3.60 -7.45
CA ALA A 67 12.53 4.12 -6.42
C ALA A 67 11.88 4.05 -5.02
N VAL A 68 10.63 4.54 -4.89
CA VAL A 68 9.87 4.43 -3.63
C VAL A 68 9.67 2.98 -3.24
N TYR A 69 9.25 2.12 -4.18
CA TYR A 69 9.03 0.70 -3.91
C TYR A 69 10.28 0.02 -3.36
N ASN A 70 11.40 0.16 -4.05
CA ASN A 70 12.68 -0.44 -3.66
C ASN A 70 13.22 0.14 -2.35
N TRP A 71 13.01 1.43 -2.09
CA TRP A 71 13.38 2.05 -0.82
C TRP A 71 12.60 1.44 0.35
N VAL A 72 11.28 1.25 0.19
CA VAL A 72 10.46 0.59 1.22
C VAL A 72 10.85 -0.88 1.37
N VAL A 73 11.16 -1.58 0.28
CA VAL A 73 11.69 -2.97 0.35
C VAL A 73 12.95 -3.03 1.20
N LYS A 74 13.91 -2.12 0.99
CA LYS A 74 15.14 -2.03 1.82
C LYS A 74 14.81 -1.81 3.30
N LEU A 75 13.82 -0.97 3.59
CA LEU A 75 13.35 -0.79 4.96
C LEU A 75 12.81 -2.10 5.55
N CYS A 76 11.93 -2.81 4.83
CA CYS A 76 11.37 -4.08 5.29
C CYS A 76 12.46 -5.12 5.55
N VAL A 77 13.46 -5.22 4.67
CA VAL A 77 14.62 -6.11 4.86
C VAL A 77 15.41 -5.71 6.10
N SER A 78 15.62 -4.42 6.36
CA SER A 78 16.29 -3.92 7.58
C SER A 78 15.54 -4.21 8.89
N LEU A 79 14.26 -4.58 8.79
CA LEU A 79 13.40 -4.97 9.91
C LEU A 79 13.37 -6.49 10.13
N GLY A 80 13.94 -7.28 9.21
CA GLY A 80 14.01 -8.74 9.31
C GLY A 80 13.27 -9.49 8.21
N ALA A 81 12.67 -8.80 7.23
CA ALA A 81 12.08 -9.48 6.07
C ALA A 81 13.17 -10.16 5.23
N ASP A 82 12.88 -11.38 4.76
CA ASP A 82 13.69 -12.01 3.72
C ASP A 82 13.39 -11.33 2.38
N GLU A 83 14.42 -10.98 1.61
CA GLU A 83 14.26 -10.35 0.30
C GLU A 83 13.42 -11.22 -0.66
N LYS A 84 13.51 -12.55 -0.53
CA LYS A 84 12.72 -13.49 -1.35
C LYS A 84 11.22 -13.44 -1.06
N ASP A 85 10.83 -12.98 0.12
CA ASP A 85 9.43 -12.82 0.53
C ASP A 85 8.84 -11.51 -0.01
N MET A 86 9.69 -10.62 -0.54
CA MET A 86 9.26 -9.36 -1.13
C MET A 86 8.80 -9.58 -2.57
N VAL A 87 7.75 -8.87 -2.95
CA VAL A 87 7.20 -8.97 -4.31
C VAL A 87 8.08 -8.14 -5.26
N PRO A 88 8.52 -8.67 -6.42
CA PRO A 88 9.22 -7.87 -7.41
C PRO A 88 8.37 -6.69 -7.89
N PHE A 89 9.00 -5.53 -8.08
CA PHE A 89 8.28 -4.32 -8.52
C PHE A 89 7.51 -4.53 -9.82
N GLU A 90 8.06 -5.28 -10.77
CA GLU A 90 7.43 -5.59 -12.06
C GLU A 90 6.08 -6.30 -11.87
N LYS A 91 6.00 -7.23 -10.91
CA LYS A 91 4.73 -7.90 -10.60
C LYS A 91 3.71 -6.91 -10.07
N TYR A 92 4.14 -5.98 -9.21
CA TYR A 92 3.27 -4.90 -8.73
C TYR A 92 2.86 -3.93 -9.84
N ALA A 93 3.81 -3.45 -10.65
CA ALA A 93 3.57 -2.50 -11.72
C ALA A 93 2.58 -3.06 -12.75
N ASN A 94 2.72 -4.35 -13.11
CA ASN A 94 1.76 -5.03 -13.98
C ASN A 94 0.37 -5.15 -13.31
N ALA A 95 0.32 -5.53 -12.03
CA ALA A 95 -0.95 -5.58 -11.30
C ALA A 95 -1.61 -4.19 -11.17
N ALA A 96 -0.84 -3.10 -11.15
CA ALA A 96 -1.36 -1.75 -11.05
C ALA A 96 -2.11 -1.29 -12.33
N LEU A 97 -1.87 -1.92 -13.49
CA LEU A 97 -2.55 -1.56 -14.74
C LEU A 97 -4.07 -1.76 -14.68
N SER A 98 -4.54 -2.70 -13.86
CA SER A 98 -5.97 -2.97 -13.65
C SER A 98 -6.59 -2.16 -12.50
N LEU A 99 -5.81 -1.31 -11.80
CA LEU A 99 -6.29 -0.50 -10.67
C LEU A 99 -6.74 0.90 -11.12
N LEU A 100 -7.93 0.93 -11.73
CA LEU A 100 -8.50 2.11 -12.40
C LEU A 100 -9.17 3.15 -11.49
N THR A 101 -9.19 2.92 -10.17
CA THR A 101 -9.81 3.84 -9.21
C THR A 101 -8.76 4.42 -8.27
N PRO A 102 -8.98 5.64 -7.71
CA PRO A 102 -8.12 6.15 -6.64
C PRO A 102 -8.16 5.22 -5.44
N SER A 103 -7.09 5.18 -4.64
CA SER A 103 -7.05 4.33 -3.44
C SER A 103 -8.14 4.67 -2.43
N SER A 104 -8.49 3.72 -1.55
CA SER A 104 -9.45 3.95 -0.47
C SER A 104 -9.07 5.14 0.41
N ALA A 105 -7.79 5.25 0.77
CA ALA A 105 -7.24 6.40 1.50
C ALA A 105 -7.47 7.72 0.76
N ALA A 106 -7.13 7.78 -0.53
CA ALA A 106 -7.32 8.99 -1.33
C ALA A 106 -8.80 9.36 -1.47
N ARG A 107 -9.68 8.40 -1.73
CA ARG A 107 -11.14 8.64 -1.79
C ARG A 107 -11.72 9.12 -0.46
N ALA A 108 -11.28 8.55 0.66
CA ALA A 108 -11.71 9.00 1.98
C ALA A 108 -11.33 10.46 2.24
N LEU A 109 -10.08 10.85 1.91
CA LEU A 109 -9.63 12.25 2.01
C LEU A 109 -10.45 13.16 1.10
N ALA A 110 -10.66 12.77 -0.17
CA ALA A 110 -11.49 13.50 -1.13
C ALA A 110 -12.92 13.72 -0.62
N ASN A 111 -13.49 12.75 0.09
CA ASN A 111 -14.83 12.79 0.68
C ASN A 111 -14.88 13.47 2.04
N GLY A 112 -13.80 14.14 2.47
CA GLY A 112 -13.81 14.93 3.70
C GLY A 112 -13.54 14.15 4.99
N ALA A 113 -13.03 12.91 4.91
CA ALA A 113 -12.70 12.14 6.11
C ALA A 113 -11.66 12.89 6.98
N PRO A 114 -11.92 13.11 8.28
CA PRO A 114 -11.01 13.82 9.18
C PRO A 114 -9.84 12.94 9.65
N ASN A 115 -9.96 11.62 9.47
CA ASN A 115 -8.97 10.61 9.82
C ASN A 115 -9.00 9.46 8.79
N ILE A 116 -7.83 8.88 8.53
CA ILE A 116 -7.64 7.66 7.75
C ILE A 116 -6.54 6.82 8.40
N GLU A 117 -6.37 5.57 7.97
CA GLU A 117 -5.16 4.80 8.28
C GLU A 117 -3.92 5.48 7.67
N ARG A 118 -2.81 5.51 8.43
CA ARG A 118 -1.58 6.24 8.10
C ARG A 118 -0.34 5.34 8.00
N THR A 119 -0.41 4.33 7.13
CA THR A 119 0.75 3.46 6.84
C THR A 119 1.92 4.27 6.28
N ASP A 120 1.66 5.32 5.49
CA ASP A 120 2.67 6.30 5.03
C ASP A 120 3.46 6.89 6.21
N ARG A 121 2.77 7.35 7.26
CA ARG A 121 3.39 7.95 8.45
C ARG A 121 4.09 6.90 9.31
N LEU A 122 3.52 5.71 9.44
CA LEU A 122 4.14 4.59 10.15
C LEU A 122 5.48 4.22 9.51
N VAL A 123 5.49 4.02 8.18
CA VAL A 123 6.72 3.70 7.43
C VAL A 123 7.75 4.81 7.56
N GLN A 124 7.36 6.08 7.40
CA GLN A 124 8.27 7.22 7.58
C GLN A 124 8.90 7.22 8.98
N THR A 125 8.10 6.98 10.02
CA THR A 125 8.56 7.00 11.42
C THR A 125 9.55 5.87 11.70
N ILE A 126 9.25 4.66 11.25
CA ILE A 126 10.14 3.50 11.42
C ILE A 126 11.43 3.68 10.61
N ALA A 127 11.34 4.22 9.39
CA ALA A 127 12.51 4.53 8.58
C ALA A 127 13.45 5.51 9.28
N ALA A 128 12.91 6.58 9.88
CA ALA A 128 13.69 7.55 10.63
C ALA A 128 14.43 6.90 11.81
N GLN A 129 13.81 5.95 12.52
CA GLN A 129 14.47 5.18 13.59
C GLN A 129 15.63 4.30 13.09
N LYS A 130 15.61 3.92 11.81
CA LYS A 130 16.69 3.19 11.13
C LYS A 130 17.71 4.11 10.44
N GLY A 131 17.59 5.43 10.60
CA GLY A 131 18.44 6.41 9.92
C GLY A 131 18.18 6.51 8.40
N MET A 132 17.04 6.02 7.94
CA MET A 132 16.64 6.05 6.52
C MET A 132 15.68 7.20 6.27
N ARG A 133 15.82 7.84 5.10
CA ARG A 133 14.93 8.93 4.65
C ARG A 133 14.63 8.82 3.16
N SER A 134 13.46 9.28 2.74
CA SER A 134 13.05 9.42 1.34
C SER A 134 12.23 10.69 1.16
N ASP A 135 12.69 11.58 0.30
CA ASP A 135 12.03 12.87 0.03
C ASP A 135 10.63 12.66 -0.58
N GLU A 136 10.46 11.64 -1.41
CA GLU A 136 9.18 11.26 -2.01
C GLU A 136 8.18 10.75 -0.97
N VAL A 137 8.63 9.94 0.00
CA VAL A 137 7.78 9.49 1.11
C VAL A 137 7.43 10.68 2.02
N ASP A 138 8.41 11.53 2.35
CA ASP A 138 8.19 12.73 3.15
C ASP A 138 7.17 13.68 2.50
N ARG A 139 7.30 13.90 1.19
CA ARG A 139 6.35 14.69 0.40
C ARG A 139 4.96 14.08 0.40
N THR A 140 4.86 12.76 0.24
CA THR A 140 3.57 12.05 0.26
C THR A 140 2.88 12.19 1.61
N VAL A 141 3.64 12.02 2.71
CA VAL A 141 3.12 12.21 4.07
C VAL A 141 2.62 13.64 4.29
N ALA A 142 3.39 14.64 3.86
CA ALA A 142 3.01 16.05 3.98
C ALA A 142 1.73 16.37 3.21
N LEU A 143 1.52 15.78 2.02
CA LEU A 143 0.28 15.92 1.27
C LEU A 143 -0.91 15.36 2.06
N VAL A 144 -0.78 14.13 2.60
CA VAL A 144 -1.84 13.49 3.38
C VAL A 144 -2.15 14.30 4.65
N ASP A 145 -1.12 14.80 5.34
CA ASP A 145 -1.29 15.67 6.52
C ASP A 145 -2.08 16.94 6.18
N GLY A 146 -1.75 17.61 5.07
CA GLY A 146 -2.48 18.81 4.62
C GLY A 146 -3.95 18.55 4.29
N TRP A 147 -4.26 17.40 3.68
CA TRP A 147 -5.66 16.98 3.45
C TRP A 147 -6.41 16.76 4.76
N LEU A 148 -5.80 16.05 5.72
CA LEU A 148 -6.41 15.79 7.02
C LEU A 148 -6.65 17.07 7.82
N GLU A 149 -5.70 18.00 7.81
CA GLU A 149 -5.86 19.30 8.47
C GLU A 149 -7.04 20.08 7.87
N LYS A 150 -7.11 20.15 6.53
CA LYS A 150 -8.22 20.80 5.82
C LYS A 150 -9.56 20.16 6.15
N ASN A 151 -9.63 18.83 6.19
CA ASN A 151 -10.87 18.10 6.48
C ASN A 151 -11.30 18.29 7.94
N ARG A 152 -10.37 18.27 8.90
CA ARG A 152 -10.65 18.54 10.31
C ARG A 152 -11.17 19.95 10.54
N LYS A 153 -10.60 20.97 9.88
CA LYS A 153 -11.07 22.36 9.96
C LYS A 153 -12.50 22.55 9.43
N LYS A 154 -12.95 21.72 8.48
CA LYS A 154 -14.31 21.75 7.95
C LYS A 154 -15.32 21.00 8.83
N ALA A 155 -14.85 20.06 9.63
CA ALA A 155 -15.68 19.23 10.50
C ALA A 155 -15.87 19.83 11.90
N ALA A 156 -14.98 20.74 12.31
CA ALA A 156 -15.09 21.57 13.52
C ALA A 156 -16.02 22.75 13.29
#